data_AF-A0A9W7ITC3-F1
#
_entry.id   AF-A0A9W7ITC3-F1
#
_cell.length_a   1.000
_cell.length_b   1.000
_cell.length_c   1.000
_cell.angle_alpha   90.00
_cell.angle_beta   90.00
_cell.angle_gamma   90.00
#
_symmetry.space_group_name_H-M   'P 1'
#
loop_
_entity.id
_entity.type
_entity.pdbx_description
1 polymer ?
#
loop_
_entity_poly.entity_id
_entity_poly.type
_entity_poly.pdbx_seq_one_letter_code
_entity_poly.pdbx_strand_id
1 'polypeptide(L)'
;MYLKIEKIAKLSLDWEVNVYFKLFAFDQIRDQYLVIEDKEVPARRFYEMRTKWGFSQFFSQETFNDAANGYLVDDCCTFGAEVFEIQRTLKLKKLVLKKPSR
;
A
#
# COMPACT_ATOMS: atom_id res chain seq x y z
N MET A 1 -2.77 9.90 4.20
CA MET A 1 -2.60 9.61 2.76
C MET A 1 -2.98 8.15 2.49
N TYR A 2 -3.57 7.84 1.33
CA TYR A 2 -4.03 6.47 1.01
C TYR A 2 -3.97 6.15 -0.49
N LEU A 3 -3.85 4.86 -0.79
CA LEU A 3 -4.10 4.23 -2.08
C LEU A 3 -5.55 3.76 -2.16
N LYS A 4 -6.16 3.86 -3.34
CA LYS A 4 -7.54 3.41 -3.60
C LYS A 4 -7.64 2.73 -4.96
N ILE A 5 -8.33 1.59 -5.01
CA ILE A 5 -8.74 0.98 -6.28
C ILE A 5 -10.08 1.59 -6.70
N GLU A 6 -10.15 2.22 -7.86
CA GLU A 6 -11.37 2.94 -8.32
C GLU A 6 -12.21 2.15 -9.34
N LYS A 7 -11.58 1.46 -10.30
CA LYS A 7 -12.27 0.77 -11.40
C LYS A 7 -12.71 -0.64 -11.02
N ILE A 8 -13.51 -0.73 -9.94
CA ILE A 8 -13.94 -2.01 -9.35
C ILE A 8 -15.02 -2.70 -10.19
N ALA A 9 -15.85 -1.95 -10.93
CA ALA A 9 -16.93 -2.48 -11.75
C ALA A 9 -16.48 -3.40 -12.91
N LYS A 10 -15.18 -3.44 -13.21
CA LYS A 10 -14.58 -4.34 -14.20
C LYS A 10 -14.01 -5.62 -13.60
N LEU A 11 -14.03 -5.75 -12.28
CA LEU A 11 -13.49 -6.89 -11.56
C LEU A 11 -14.62 -7.88 -11.24
N SER A 12 -14.30 -9.18 -11.20
CA SER A 12 -15.25 -10.21 -10.77
C SER A 12 -15.68 -9.99 -9.33
N LEU A 13 -16.86 -10.48 -8.92
CA LEU A 13 -17.40 -10.31 -7.55
C LEU A 13 -16.45 -10.80 -6.43
N ASP A 14 -15.46 -11.63 -6.76
CA ASP A 14 -14.51 -12.27 -5.86
C ASP A 14 -13.06 -11.75 -6.01
N TRP A 15 -12.88 -10.59 -6.65
CA TRP A 15 -11.54 -10.07 -6.91
C TRP A 15 -10.77 -9.77 -5.62
N GLU A 16 -9.47 -10.04 -5.67
CA GLU A 16 -8.53 -9.72 -4.62
C GLU A 16 -7.21 -9.29 -5.25
N VAL A 17 -6.66 -8.18 -4.77
CA VAL A 17 -5.31 -7.75 -5.12
C VAL A 17 -4.54 -7.60 -3.82
N ASN A 18 -3.45 -8.34 -3.67
CA ASN A 18 -2.52 -8.14 -2.58
C ASN A 18 -1.37 -7.30 -3.09
N VAL A 19 -0.99 -6.25 -2.37
CA VAL A 19 0.15 -5.42 -2.74
C VAL A 19 1.07 -5.19 -1.55
N TYR A 20 2.36 -5.05 -1.82
CA TYR A 20 3.23 -4.26 -0.97
C TYR A 20 3.18 -2.82 -1.44
N PHE A 21 3.15 -1.86 -0.52
CA PHE A 21 3.32 -0.47 -0.92
C PHE A 21 4.11 0.33 0.09
N LYS A 22 4.78 1.35 -0.44
CA LYS A 22 5.37 2.44 0.33
C LYS A 22 4.80 3.75 -0.18
N LEU A 23 4.69 4.70 0.72
CA LEU A 23 4.27 6.04 0.42
C LEU A 23 5.39 7.00 0.79
N PHE A 24 5.53 8.06 0.01
CA PHE A 24 6.64 9.00 0.14
C PHE A 24 6.12 10.43 0.24
N ALA A 25 6.83 11.26 1.00
CA ALA A 25 6.72 12.71 0.87
C ALA A 25 8.09 13.30 0.59
N PHE A 26 8.11 14.25 -0.33
CA PHE A 26 9.33 14.90 -0.77
C PHE A 26 9.64 16.09 0.13
N ASP A 27 10.82 16.07 0.75
CA ASP A 27 11.45 17.22 1.39
C ASP A 27 12.15 18.03 0.28
N GLN A 28 11.52 19.14 -0.10
CA GLN A 28 11.94 20.00 -1.20
C GLN A 28 13.20 20.82 -0.87
N ILE A 29 13.56 20.93 0.41
CA ILE A 29 14.74 21.67 0.85
C ILE A 29 15.99 20.80 0.76
N ARG A 30 15.86 19.53 1.15
CA ARG A 30 16.99 18.59 1.23
C ARG A 30 17.12 17.68 0.01
N ASP A 31 16.17 17.76 -0.92
CA ASP A 31 16.07 16.87 -2.10
C ASP A 31 16.05 15.39 -1.69
N GLN A 32 15.18 15.08 -0.72
CA GLN A 32 15.09 13.75 -0.12
C GLN A 32 13.63 13.33 0.07
N TYR A 33 13.42 12.03 0.25
CA TYR A 33 12.09 11.48 0.52
C TYR A 33 12.02 10.89 1.92
N LEU A 34 11.00 11.28 2.67
CA LEU A 34 10.53 10.47 3.78
C LEU A 34 9.80 9.26 3.22
N VAL A 35 10.15 8.06 3.70
CA VAL A 35 9.50 6.80 3.33
C VAL A 35 8.62 6.32 4.48
N ILE A 36 7.35 6.02 4.18
CA ILE A 36 6.39 5.51 5.15
C ILE A 36 5.86 4.17 4.64
N GLU A 37 6.07 3.15 5.46
CA GLU A 37 5.70 1.76 5.21
C GLU A 37 5.31 1.06 6.51
N ASP A 38 4.46 0.03 6.42
CA ASP A 38 4.16 -0.84 7.56
C ASP A 38 5.10 -2.05 7.52
N LYS A 39 6.08 -2.08 8.43
CA LYS A 39 7.07 -3.16 8.50
C LYS A 39 6.53 -4.42 9.17
N GLU A 40 5.47 -4.34 9.96
CA GLU A 40 4.88 -5.48 10.67
C GLU A 40 3.91 -6.24 9.76
N VAL A 41 3.09 -5.51 9.00
CA VAL A 41 2.09 -6.07 8.08
C VAL A 41 2.25 -5.42 6.69
N PRO A 42 3.32 -5.75 5.95
CA PRO A 42 3.67 -5.05 4.72
C PRO A 42 2.71 -5.33 3.56
N ALA A 43 2.11 -6.52 3.52
CA ALA A 43 1.14 -6.90 2.48
C ALA A 43 -0.26 -6.38 2.81
N ARG A 44 -0.90 -5.73 1.84
CA ARG A 44 -2.23 -5.15 1.97
C ARG A 44 -3.18 -5.77 0.97
N ARG A 45 -4.26 -6.36 1.48
CA ARG A 45 -5.30 -7.01 0.69
C ARG A 45 -6.38 -6.01 0.32
N PHE A 46 -6.46 -5.67 -0.95
CA PHE A 46 -7.59 -4.96 -1.54
C PHE A 46 -8.63 -5.97 -2.01
N TYR A 47 -9.89 -5.70 -1.70
CA TYR A 47 -11.06 -6.47 -2.12
C TYR A 47 -12.30 -5.57 -2.03
N GLU A 48 -13.48 -6.10 -2.39
CA GLU A 48 -14.74 -5.34 -2.47
C GLU A 48 -15.03 -4.46 -1.23
N MET A 49 -14.89 -5.01 -0.01
CA MET A 49 -15.17 -4.24 1.21
C MET A 49 -13.99 -3.39 1.70
N ARG A 50 -12.80 -3.57 1.13
CA ARG A 50 -11.59 -2.82 1.51
C ARG A 50 -10.81 -2.38 0.30
N THR A 51 -11.26 -1.27 -0.27
CA THR A 51 -10.72 -0.69 -1.50
C THR A 51 -9.67 0.39 -1.24
N LYS A 52 -9.45 0.75 0.03
CA LYS A 52 -8.51 1.79 0.47
C LYS A 52 -7.54 1.23 1.50
N TRP A 53 -6.27 1.60 1.32
CA TRP A 53 -5.23 1.38 2.31
C TRP A 53 -4.31 2.59 2.39
N GLY A 54 -3.88 2.93 3.60
CA GLY A 54 -3.02 4.07 3.83
C GLY A 54 -2.74 4.21 5.32
N PHE A 55 -2.28 5.40 5.70
CA PHE A 55 -1.99 5.73 7.08
C PHE A 55 -2.85 6.92 7.49
N SER A 56 -3.53 6.79 8.63
CA SER A 56 -4.39 7.82 9.21
C SER A 56 -3.58 9.06 9.59
N GLN A 57 -2.40 8.88 10.19
CA GLN A 57 -1.46 9.94 10.51
C GLN A 57 -0.18 9.74 9.69
N PHE A 58 -0.21 10.25 8.46
CA PHE A 58 0.95 10.25 7.59
C PHE A 58 1.99 11.29 8.06
N PHE A 59 1.48 12.45 8.52
CA PHE A 59 2.19 13.50 9.25
C PHE A 59 1.27 14.00 10.38
N SER A 60 1.85 14.56 11.43
CA SER A 60 1.11 15.56 12.20
C SER A 60 0.94 16.81 11.34
N GLN A 61 -0.15 17.55 11.55
CA GLN A 61 -0.36 18.81 10.84
C GLN A 61 0.75 19.82 11.13
N GLU A 62 1.30 19.81 12.35
CA GLU A 62 2.45 20.62 12.76
C GLU A 62 3.69 20.30 11.91
N THR A 63 4.07 19.03 11.81
CA THR A 63 5.24 18.61 11.02
C THR A 63 5.08 18.94 9.54
N PHE A 64 3.88 18.79 8.99
CA PHE A 64 3.63 19.08 7.58
C PHE A 64 3.69 20.58 7.26
N ASN A 65 3.19 21.43 8.15
CA ASN A 65 3.13 22.88 7.95
C ASN A 65 4.39 23.62 8.42
N ASP A 66 5.28 22.98 9.16
CA ASP A 66 6.57 23.54 9.54
C ASP A 66 7.49 23.62 8.32
N ALA A 67 7.75 24.86 7.88
CA ALA A 67 8.58 25.18 6.75
C ALA A 67 10.00 24.59 6.84
N ALA A 68 10.55 24.36 8.04
CA ALA A 68 11.88 23.78 8.21
C ALA A 68 11.95 22.30 7.77
N ASN A 69 10.81 21.61 7.70
CA ASN A 69 10.71 20.22 7.26
C ASN A 69 10.62 20.08 5.73
N GLY A 70 10.35 21.16 4.99
CA GLY A 70 10.43 21.19 3.53
C GLY A 70 9.33 20.42 2.77
N TYR A 71 8.31 19.89 3.46
CA TYR A 71 7.22 19.12 2.82
C TYR A 71 6.18 20.02 2.12
N LEU A 72 6.00 21.25 2.59
CA LEU A 72 5.14 22.27 2.01
C LEU A 72 5.97 23.53 1.71
N VAL A 73 6.17 23.82 0.42
CA VAL A 73 6.93 24.98 -0.07
C VAL A 73 6.08 25.66 -1.14
N ASP A 74 5.86 26.97 -1.01
CA ASP A 74 5.02 27.75 -1.94
C ASP A 74 3.63 27.13 -2.17
N ASP A 75 2.98 26.70 -1.08
CA ASP A 75 1.70 25.98 -1.08
C ASP A 75 1.69 24.69 -1.94
N CYS A 76 2.86 24.20 -2.33
CA CYS A 76 3.06 22.99 -3.11
C CYS A 76 3.69 21.89 -2.26
N CYS A 77 3.22 20.66 -2.46
CA CYS A 77 3.78 19.46 -1.86
C CYS A 77 3.81 18.33 -2.90
N THR A 78 4.80 17.44 -2.76
CA THR A 78 4.95 16.30 -3.68
C THR A 78 4.93 14.99 -2.89
N PHE A 79 4.10 14.05 -3.34
CA PHE A 79 3.99 12.72 -2.76
C PHE A 79 4.31 11.65 -3.80
N GLY A 80 4.87 10.55 -3.35
CA GLY A 80 5.15 9.37 -4.17
C GLY A 80 4.44 8.13 -3.63
N ALA A 81 4.28 7.14 -4.49
CA ALA A 81 3.84 5.80 -4.12
C ALA A 81 4.62 4.75 -4.91
N GLU A 82 5.16 3.77 -4.20
CA GLU A 82 5.75 2.55 -4.76
C GLU A 82 4.77 1.42 -4.46
N VAL A 83 4.32 0.69 -5.48
CA VAL A 83 3.31 -0.37 -5.35
C VAL A 83 3.78 -1.61 -6.10
N PHE A 84 3.85 -2.74 -5.39
CA PHE A 84 4.19 -4.04 -5.96
C PHE A 84 3.02 -5.01 -5.77
N GLU A 85 2.48 -5.52 -6.88
CA GLU A 85 1.46 -6.57 -6.84
C GLU A 85 2.08 -7.92 -6.44
N ILE A 86 1.42 -8.60 -5.50
CA ILE A 86 1.77 -9.95 -5.06
C ILE A 86 0.95 -10.94 -5.88
N GLN A 87 1.55 -11.48 -6.94
CA GLN A 87 0.92 -12.53 -7.73
C GLN A 87 1.01 -13.88 -7.00
N ARG A 88 -0.14 -14.47 -6.69
CA ARG A 88 -0.18 -15.84 -6.17
C ARG A 88 -0.01 -16.83 -7.32
N THR A 89 1.17 -17.41 -7.46
CA THR A 89 1.33 -18.66 -8.22
C THR A 89 0.64 -19.80 -7.48
N LEU A 90 -0.52 -20.25 -7.96
CA LEU A 90 -1.15 -21.49 -7.51
C LEU A 90 -0.29 -22.67 -7.98
N LYS A 91 0.68 -23.10 -7.17
CA LYS A 91 1.22 -24.45 -7.29
C LYS A 91 0.18 -25.41 -6.72
N LEU A 92 -0.68 -25.95 -7.58
CA LEU A 92 -1.56 -27.06 -7.25
C LEU A 92 -0.71 -28.24 -6.74
N LYS A 93 -0.60 -28.40 -5.41
CA LYS A 93 -0.11 -29.65 -4.83
C LYS A 93 -1.25 -30.65 -4.87
N LYS A 94 -1.11 -31.68 -5.71
CA LYS A 94 -2.01 -32.85 -5.70
C LYS A 94 -1.84 -33.57 -4.36
N LEU A 95 -2.75 -33.32 -3.42
CA LEU A 95 -2.83 -34.08 -2.18
C LEU A 95 -3.53 -35.40 -2.48
N VAL A 96 -2.80 -36.51 -2.41
CA VAL A 96 -3.38 -37.85 -2.56
C VAL A 96 -3.67 -38.39 -1.18
N LEU A 97 -4.95 -38.52 -0.85
CA LEU A 97 -5.40 -39.26 0.33
C LEU A 97 -5.18 -40.75 0.08
N LYS A 98 -4.22 -41.35 0.80
CA LYS A 98 -4.08 -42.80 0.86
C LYS A 98 -5.07 -43.33 1.89
N LYS A 99 -5.87 -44.33 1.50
CA LYS A 99 -6.68 -45.08 2.46
C LYS A 99 -5.74 -45.83 3.42
N PRO A 100 -6.07 -45.90 4.72
CA PRO A 100 -5.27 -46.67 5.67
C PRO A 100 -5.26 -48.15 5.27
N SER A 101 -4.07 -48.74 5.26
CA SER A 101 -3.87 -50.18 5.06
C SER A 101 -4.45 -50.92 6.27
N ARG A 102 -5.18 -52.02 6.03
CA ARG A 102 -5.61 -52.95 7.08
C ARG A 102 -4.44 -53.77 7.59
#